data_AF-A0A0F9BVL9-F1
#
_entry.id   AF-A0A0F9BVL9-F1
#
_cell.length_a   1.000
_cell.length_b   1.000
_cell.length_c   1.000
_cell.angle_alpha   90.00
_cell.angle_beta   90.00
_cell.angle_gamma   90.00
#
_symmetry.space_group_name_H-M   'P 1'
#
loop_
_entity.id
_entity.type
_entity.pdbx_description
1 polymer ?
#
loop_
_entity_poly.entity_id
_entity_poly.type
_entity_poly.pdbx_seq_one_letter_code
_entity_poly.pdbx_strand_id
1 'polypeptide(L)'
;LDRLNSLIREYNSGSRDLDSFFDELLVLAKELSEEDVRAIKENLTEEELAIFDLLVKENLNPNEVEKVKKVAHELITKLKKEKFVLDWKRKEETRADVKITIRDTLYDNLPEPAYSKKDCEDRTQKVYFHIYDSYVDAEINVYTR
;
A
#
# COMPACT_ATOMS: atom_id res chain seq x y z
N LEU A 1 -14.60 -6.82 -3.26
CA LEU A 1 -14.61 -5.90 -2.10
C LEU A 1 -16.01 -5.70 -1.51
N ASP A 2 -17.05 -5.47 -2.31
CA ASP A 2 -18.43 -5.27 -1.80
C ASP A 2 -18.99 -6.43 -0.97
N ARG A 3 -18.65 -7.68 -1.36
CA ARG A 3 -19.07 -8.88 -0.62
C ARG A 3 -18.40 -8.98 0.76
N LEU A 4 -17.11 -8.62 0.86
CA LEU A 4 -16.37 -8.57 2.13
C LEU A 4 -16.91 -7.48 3.07
N ASN A 5 -17.15 -6.29 2.54
CA ASN A 5 -17.69 -5.15 3.32
C ASN A 5 -19.15 -5.39 3.78
N SER A 6 -19.90 -6.20 3.05
CA SER A 6 -21.25 -6.63 3.47
C SER A 6 -21.16 -7.65 4.60
N LEU A 7 -20.27 -8.64 4.49
CA LEU A 7 -20.02 -9.64 5.53
C LEU A 7 -19.55 -9.03 6.86
N ILE A 8 -18.60 -8.09 6.80
CA ILE A 8 -18.10 -7.39 8.00
C ILE A 8 -19.23 -6.59 8.67
N ARG A 9 -20.11 -5.96 7.87
CA ARG A 9 -21.27 -5.22 8.40
C ARG A 9 -22.29 -6.15 9.05
N GLU A 10 -22.56 -7.31 8.45
CA GLU A 10 -23.49 -8.31 9.00
C GLU A 10 -23.00 -8.99 10.28
N TYR A 11 -21.68 -9.17 10.41
CA TYR A 11 -21.07 -9.61 11.67
C TYR A 11 -21.20 -8.52 12.75
N ASN A 12 -20.86 -7.27 12.40
CA ASN A 12 -20.92 -6.14 13.33
C ASN A 12 -22.35 -5.78 13.76
N SER A 13 -23.38 -6.16 12.98
CA SER A 13 -24.79 -6.01 13.39
C SER A 13 -25.28 -7.12 14.34
N GLY A 14 -24.42 -8.07 14.73
CA GLY A 14 -24.75 -9.13 15.69
C GLY A 14 -25.72 -10.18 15.16
N SER A 15 -25.94 -10.22 13.84
CA SER A 15 -26.97 -11.03 13.19
C SER A 15 -26.52 -12.44 12.80
N ARG A 16 -25.23 -12.79 12.98
CA ARG A 16 -24.65 -14.06 12.52
C ARG A 16 -23.77 -14.72 13.58
N ASP A 17 -23.80 -16.05 13.57
CA ASP A 17 -22.96 -16.92 14.40
C ASP A 17 -21.50 -16.90 13.92
N LEU A 18 -20.55 -16.89 14.86
CA LEU A 18 -19.12 -16.68 14.60
C LEU A 18 -18.55 -17.72 13.65
N ASP A 19 -18.98 -18.98 13.78
CA ASP A 19 -18.49 -20.10 12.98
C ASP A 19 -18.97 -19.99 11.52
N SER A 20 -20.23 -19.61 11.30
CA SER A 20 -20.77 -19.38 9.95
C SER A 20 -20.14 -18.18 9.24
N PHE A 21 -19.79 -17.13 9.98
CA PHE A 21 -19.07 -15.98 9.42
C PHE A 21 -17.64 -16.36 9.02
N PHE A 22 -16.97 -17.18 9.82
CA PHE A 22 -15.61 -17.65 9.55
C PHE A 22 -15.55 -18.60 8.35
N ASP A 23 -16.53 -19.49 8.19
CA ASP A 23 -16.63 -20.37 7.03
C ASP A 23 -16.90 -19.58 5.73
N GLU A 24 -17.73 -18.54 5.77
CA GLU A 24 -17.97 -17.66 4.61
C GLU A 24 -16.73 -16.82 4.26
N LEU A 25 -15.94 -16.38 5.25
CA LEU A 25 -14.64 -15.77 5.03
C LEU A 25 -13.65 -16.74 4.39
N LEU A 26 -13.63 -18.01 4.81
CA LEU A 26 -12.77 -19.05 4.23
C LEU A 26 -13.16 -19.38 2.78
N VAL A 27 -14.45 -19.37 2.46
CA VAL A 27 -14.95 -19.55 1.09
C VAL A 27 -14.59 -18.35 0.22
N LEU A 28 -14.77 -17.13 0.73
CA LEU A 28 -14.37 -15.91 0.01
C LEU A 28 -12.85 -15.86 -0.19
N ALA A 29 -12.05 -16.21 0.81
CA ALA A 29 -10.59 -16.26 0.74
C ALA A 29 -10.08 -17.29 -0.29
N LYS A 30 -10.84 -18.35 -0.56
CA LYS A 30 -10.56 -19.31 -1.65
C LYS A 30 -10.87 -18.75 -3.04
N GLU A 31 -11.69 -17.71 -3.15
CA GLU A 31 -12.02 -17.00 -4.40
C GLU A 31 -11.11 -15.77 -4.64
N LEU A 32 -10.34 -15.35 -3.64
CA LEU A 32 -9.40 -14.23 -3.69
C LEU A 32 -8.09 -14.62 -4.38
N SER A 33 -7.43 -13.66 -5.05
CA SER A 33 -6.09 -13.88 -5.60
C SER A 33 -5.06 -14.04 -4.47
N GLU A 34 -3.89 -14.62 -4.77
CA GLU A 34 -2.81 -14.75 -3.77
C GLU A 34 -2.42 -13.39 -3.16
N GLU A 35 -2.51 -12.33 -3.96
CA GLU A 35 -2.19 -10.96 -3.54
C GLU A 35 -3.27 -10.39 -2.61
N ASP A 36 -4.55 -10.66 -2.86
CA ASP A 36 -5.65 -10.26 -1.98
C ASP A 36 -5.56 -10.93 -0.60
N VAL A 37 -5.20 -12.23 -0.56
CA VAL A 37 -5.01 -12.97 0.69
C VAL A 37 -3.84 -12.39 1.48
N ARG A 38 -2.77 -12.02 0.79
CA ARG A 38 -1.58 -11.41 1.39
C ARG A 38 -1.88 -10.00 1.92
N ALA A 39 -2.63 -9.19 1.17
CA ALA A 39 -3.05 -7.86 1.58
C ALA A 39 -3.84 -7.90 2.91
N ILE A 40 -4.81 -8.82 3.01
CA ILE A 40 -5.56 -9.07 4.25
C ILE A 40 -4.63 -9.50 5.40
N LYS A 41 -3.73 -10.45 5.14
CA LYS A 41 -2.80 -10.95 6.17
C LYS A 41 -1.85 -9.86 6.67
N GLU A 42 -1.40 -8.98 5.79
CA GLU A 42 -0.50 -7.89 6.13
C GLU A 42 -1.24 -6.65 6.67
N ASN A 43 -2.58 -6.64 6.63
CA ASN A 43 -3.47 -5.53 6.94
C ASN A 43 -3.18 -4.27 6.10
N LEU A 44 -2.96 -4.50 4.81
CA LEU A 44 -2.69 -3.49 3.78
C LEU A 44 -3.69 -3.65 2.63
N THR A 45 -3.90 -2.58 1.88
CA THR A 45 -4.54 -2.65 0.55
C THR A 45 -3.56 -3.17 -0.50
N GLU A 46 -4.04 -3.58 -1.67
CA GLU A 46 -3.18 -4.04 -2.79
C GLU A 46 -2.18 -2.95 -3.22
N GLU A 47 -2.62 -1.68 -3.24
CA GLU A 47 -1.75 -0.54 -3.55
C GLU A 47 -0.62 -0.38 -2.52
N GLU A 48 -0.95 -0.49 -1.23
CA GLU A 48 0.03 -0.37 -0.15
C GLU A 48 0.96 -1.57 -0.08
N LEU A 49 0.46 -2.77 -0.38
CA LEU A 49 1.25 -3.99 -0.41
C LEU A 49 2.32 -3.94 -1.50
N ALA A 50 1.98 -3.42 -2.68
CA ALA A 50 2.96 -3.21 -3.75
C ALA A 50 4.07 -2.24 -3.33
N ILE A 51 3.74 -1.16 -2.63
CA ILE A 51 4.75 -0.24 -2.09
C ILE A 51 5.57 -0.91 -0.99
N PHE A 52 4.92 -1.62 -0.08
CA PHE A 52 5.59 -2.37 1.00
C PHE A 52 6.63 -3.34 0.43
N ASP A 53 6.29 -4.08 -0.64
CA ASP A 53 7.18 -5.03 -1.29
C ASP A 53 8.40 -4.38 -1.95
N LEU A 54 8.25 -3.15 -2.44
CA LEU A 54 9.39 -2.36 -2.95
C LEU A 54 10.30 -1.86 -1.82
N LEU A 55 9.74 -1.68 -0.62
CA LEU A 55 10.46 -1.15 0.53
C LEU A 55 11.10 -2.22 1.39
N VAL A 56 10.48 -3.39 1.54
CA VAL A 56 10.89 -4.43 2.49
C VAL A 56 12.33 -4.92 2.21
N LYS A 57 13.02 -5.33 3.28
CA LYS A 57 14.35 -5.94 3.24
C LYS A 57 14.33 -7.29 3.93
N GLU A 58 15.30 -8.12 3.59
CA GLU A 58 15.62 -9.30 4.40
C GLU A 58 16.11 -8.86 5.79
N ASN A 59 15.88 -9.71 6.80
CA ASN A 59 16.36 -9.55 8.17
C ASN A 59 15.80 -8.34 8.95
N LEU A 60 14.60 -7.87 8.61
CA LEU A 60 13.87 -6.90 9.44
C LEU A 60 13.26 -7.60 10.66
N ASN A 61 13.34 -6.96 11.82
CA ASN A 61 12.59 -7.41 13.00
C ASN A 61 11.11 -7.00 12.89
N PRO A 62 10.19 -7.60 13.70
CA PRO A 62 8.76 -7.32 13.59
C PRO A 62 8.38 -5.83 13.73
N ASN A 63 9.10 -5.07 14.58
CA ASN A 63 8.84 -3.64 14.75
C ASN A 63 9.30 -2.82 13.52
N GLU A 64 10.38 -3.23 12.87
CA GLU A 64 10.85 -2.60 11.63
C GLU A 64 9.89 -2.90 10.47
N VAL A 65 9.40 -4.13 10.37
CA VAL A 65 8.38 -4.49 9.37
C VAL A 65 7.14 -3.62 9.55
N GLU A 66 6.64 -3.48 10.77
CA GLU A 66 5.47 -2.65 11.07
C GLU A 66 5.71 -1.16 10.71
N LYS A 67 6.92 -0.64 10.93
CA LYS A 67 7.28 0.71 10.47
C LYS A 67 7.22 0.81 8.95
N VAL A 68 7.77 -0.17 8.22
CA VAL A 68 7.76 -0.15 6.74
C VAL A 68 6.32 -0.20 6.21
N LYS A 69 5.42 -0.96 6.84
CA LYS A 69 4.00 -0.95 6.50
C LYS A 69 3.36 0.43 6.66
N LYS A 70 3.63 1.10 7.80
CA LYS A 70 3.14 2.47 8.04
C LYS A 70 3.67 3.46 6.99
N VAL A 71 4.94 3.34 6.62
CA VAL A 71 5.53 4.17 5.56
C VAL A 71 4.81 3.95 4.22
N ALA A 72 4.47 2.70 3.88
CA ALA A 72 3.73 2.41 2.66
C ALA A 72 2.33 3.08 2.66
N HIS A 73 1.59 2.93 3.76
CA HIS A 73 0.28 3.57 3.96
C HIS A 73 0.35 5.11 3.88
N GLU A 74 1.28 5.72 4.62
CA GLU A 74 1.46 7.17 4.66
C GLU A 74 1.87 7.73 3.29
N LEU A 75 2.74 7.02 2.57
CA LEU A 75 3.20 7.44 1.26
C LEU A 75 2.05 7.47 0.25
N ILE A 76 1.28 6.39 0.14
CA ILE A 76 0.13 6.33 -0.78
C ILE A 76 -0.90 7.41 -0.43
N THR A 77 -1.22 7.54 0.85
CA THR A 77 -2.16 8.56 1.34
C THR A 77 -1.71 9.98 0.95
N LYS A 78 -0.42 10.29 1.16
CA LYS A 78 0.15 11.60 0.85
C LYS A 78 0.19 11.86 -0.65
N LEU A 79 0.59 10.89 -1.47
CA LEU A 79 0.64 11.03 -2.92
C LEU A 79 -0.76 11.27 -3.52
N LYS A 80 -1.76 10.47 -3.12
CA LYS A 80 -3.14 10.61 -3.61
C LYS A 80 -3.75 11.94 -3.19
N LYS A 81 -3.47 12.40 -1.97
CA LYS A 81 -4.02 13.66 -1.44
C LYS A 81 -3.36 14.90 -2.05
N GLU A 82 -2.04 14.88 -2.28
CA GLU A 82 -1.28 16.10 -2.55
C GLU A 82 -0.61 16.16 -3.93
N LYS A 83 -0.33 15.02 -4.56
CA LYS A 83 0.60 14.96 -5.69
C LYS A 83 0.00 14.44 -6.99
N PHE A 84 -0.99 13.56 -6.91
CA PHE A 84 -1.72 13.07 -8.10
C PHE A 84 -2.81 14.04 -8.55
N VAL A 85 -2.41 15.28 -8.80
CA VAL A 85 -3.24 16.26 -9.50
C VAL A 85 -3.43 15.85 -10.97
N LEU A 86 -4.45 16.40 -11.64
CA LEU A 86 -4.70 16.13 -13.05
C LEU A 86 -3.43 16.36 -13.91
N ASP A 87 -3.10 15.39 -14.77
CA ASP A 87 -1.92 15.41 -15.65
C ASP A 87 -0.56 15.57 -14.93
N TRP A 88 -0.41 15.08 -13.69
CA TRP A 88 0.85 15.23 -12.93
C TRP A 88 2.09 14.69 -13.66
N LYS A 89 1.95 13.76 -14.61
CA LYS A 89 3.07 13.26 -15.44
C LYS A 89 3.52 14.24 -16.53
N ARG A 90 2.69 15.21 -16.91
CA ARG A 90 2.95 16.07 -18.08
C ARG A 90 4.01 17.13 -17.80
N LYS A 91 4.00 17.71 -16.59
CA LYS A 91 4.97 18.75 -16.22
C LYS A 91 6.18 18.13 -15.52
N GLU A 92 7.35 18.70 -15.76
CA GLU A 92 8.58 18.28 -15.08
C GLU A 92 8.54 18.60 -13.59
N GLU A 93 8.00 19.77 -13.23
CA GLU A 93 7.84 20.22 -11.85
C GLU A 93 7.00 19.24 -11.01
N THR A 94 5.82 18.83 -11.49
CA THR A 94 4.94 17.89 -10.76
C THR A 94 5.54 16.49 -10.65
N ARG A 95 6.31 16.05 -11.66
CA ARG A 95 7.07 14.79 -11.59
C ARG A 95 8.20 14.87 -10.56
N ALA A 96 8.92 15.99 -10.52
CA ALA A 96 9.95 16.24 -9.53
C ALA A 96 9.36 16.28 -8.12
N ASP A 97 8.22 16.94 -7.94
CA ASP A 97 7.51 17.02 -6.66
C ASP A 97 7.07 15.65 -6.15
N VAL A 98 6.55 14.77 -7.02
CA VAL A 98 6.24 13.38 -6.65
C VAL A 98 7.51 12.65 -6.18
N LYS A 99 8.60 12.75 -6.96
CA LYS A 99 9.87 12.08 -6.61
C LYS A 99 10.46 12.59 -5.30
N ILE A 100 10.43 13.90 -5.07
CA ILE A 100 10.87 14.55 -3.82
C ILE A 100 9.99 14.08 -2.66
N THR A 101 8.67 14.03 -2.85
CA THR A 101 7.73 13.58 -1.81
C THR A 101 7.99 12.14 -1.41
N ILE A 102 8.24 11.26 -2.38
CA ILE A 102 8.64 9.86 -2.12
C ILE A 102 9.94 9.85 -1.32
N ARG A 103 10.98 10.52 -1.81
CA ARG A 103 12.29 10.58 -1.16
C ARG A 103 12.17 11.01 0.30
N ASP A 104 11.57 12.16 0.54
CA ASP A 104 11.51 12.75 1.88
C ASP A 104 10.72 11.83 2.82
N THR A 105 9.60 11.26 2.37
CA THR A 105 8.81 10.30 3.16
C THR A 105 9.63 9.05 3.53
N LEU A 106 10.46 8.53 2.62
CA LEU A 106 11.30 7.37 2.91
C LEU A 106 12.46 7.71 3.85
N TYR A 107 13.14 8.84 3.66
CA TYR A 107 14.25 9.25 4.51
C TYR A 107 13.80 9.58 5.94
N ASP A 108 12.61 10.16 6.09
CA ASP A 108 12.11 10.59 7.41
C ASP A 108 11.56 9.42 8.25
N ASN A 109 11.05 8.36 7.60
CA ASN A 109 10.23 7.36 8.30
C ASN A 109 10.73 5.91 8.20
N LEU A 110 11.65 5.58 7.28
CA LEU A 110 12.23 4.23 7.24
C LEU A 110 13.13 3.98 8.47
N PRO A 111 13.14 2.75 9.02
CA PRO A 111 13.86 2.47 10.26
C PRO A 111 15.38 2.51 10.09
N GLU A 112 16.05 3.35 10.88
CA GLU A 112 17.49 3.25 11.11
C GLU A 112 17.81 2.21 12.20
N PRO A 113 18.92 1.45 12.09
CA PRO A 113 19.94 1.48 11.04
C PRO A 113 19.67 0.52 9.86
N ALA A 114 18.51 -0.16 9.85
CA ALA A 114 18.18 -1.16 8.83
C ALA A 114 18.21 -0.59 7.39
N TYR A 115 17.92 0.70 7.23
CA TYR A 115 17.97 1.41 5.96
C TYR A 115 19.08 2.46 5.97
N SER A 116 20.05 2.30 5.06
CA SER A 116 21.07 3.32 4.81
C SER A 116 20.54 4.42 3.89
N LYS A 117 21.23 5.56 3.82
CA LYS A 117 20.93 6.62 2.83
C LYS A 117 20.87 6.08 1.39
N LYS A 118 21.76 5.13 1.05
CA LYS A 118 21.78 4.49 -0.26
C LYS A 118 20.56 3.59 -0.48
N ASP A 119 20.11 2.89 0.56
CA ASP A 119 18.87 2.10 0.49
C ASP A 119 17.65 2.97 0.23
N CYS A 120 17.56 4.13 0.89
CA CYS A 120 16.47 5.08 0.69
C CYS A 120 16.47 5.65 -0.73
N GLU A 121 17.65 5.98 -1.28
CA GLU A 121 17.78 6.49 -2.64
C GLU A 121 17.38 5.45 -3.71
N ASP A 122 17.85 4.20 -3.59
CA ASP A 122 17.47 3.10 -4.49
C ASP A 122 15.95 2.83 -4.44
N ARG A 123 15.38 2.80 -3.25
CA ARG A 123 13.94 2.58 -3.05
C ARG A 123 13.10 3.73 -3.55
N THR A 124 13.55 4.97 -3.35
CA THR A 124 12.90 6.15 -3.93
C THR A 124 12.75 5.98 -5.44
N GLN A 125 13.79 5.51 -6.12
CA GLN A 125 13.76 5.33 -7.56
C GLN A 125 12.80 4.22 -7.99
N LYS A 126 12.82 3.07 -7.30
CA LYS A 126 11.92 1.94 -7.56
C LYS A 126 10.46 2.30 -7.35
N VAL A 127 10.15 2.92 -6.21
CA VAL A 127 8.80 3.39 -5.88
C VAL A 127 8.35 4.44 -6.89
N TYR A 128 9.20 5.41 -7.23
CA TYR A 128 8.85 6.41 -8.23
C TYR A 128 8.49 5.80 -9.60
N PHE A 129 9.29 4.84 -10.09
CA PHE A 129 8.98 4.16 -11.34
C PHE A 129 7.67 3.39 -11.28
N HIS A 130 7.47 2.62 -10.20
CA HIS A 130 6.23 1.90 -10.00
C HIS A 130 5.02 2.83 -9.97
N ILE A 131 5.10 3.95 -9.23
CA ILE A 131 4.04 4.97 -9.20
C ILE A 131 3.80 5.57 -10.59
N TYR A 132 4.88 5.88 -11.31
CA TYR A 132 4.78 6.43 -12.66
C TYR A 132 4.11 5.47 -13.64
N ASP A 133 4.31 4.17 -13.51
CA ASP A 133 3.68 3.18 -14.39
C ASP A 133 2.24 2.86 -13.95
N SER A 134 1.97 2.87 -12.65
CA SER A 134 0.74 2.33 -12.07
C SER A 134 -0.39 3.35 -11.92
N TYR A 135 -0.09 4.65 -11.87
CA TYR A 135 -1.08 5.71 -11.58
C TYR A 135 -1.16 6.73 -12.71
N VAL A 136 -2.30 6.86 -13.37
CA VAL A 136 -2.55 7.99 -14.27
C VAL A 136 -2.85 9.24 -13.43
N ASP A 137 -3.72 9.10 -12.44
CA ASP A 137 -4.04 10.08 -11.41
C ASP A 137 -4.45 9.35 -10.10
N ALA A 138 -5.08 10.05 -9.15
CA ALA A 138 -5.48 9.48 -7.86
C ALA A 138 -6.58 8.42 -7.96
N GLU A 139 -7.44 8.49 -8.99
CA GLU A 139 -8.61 7.64 -9.18
C GLU A 139 -8.39 6.58 -10.26
N ILE A 140 -7.57 6.87 -11.28
CA ILE A 140 -7.27 5.97 -12.39
C ILE A 140 -5.90 5.35 -12.17
N ASN A 141 -5.88 4.11 -11.69
CA ASN A 141 -4.67 3.32 -11.46
C ASN A 141 -4.93 1.81 -11.64
N VAL A 142 -3.87 1.00 -11.58
CA VAL A 142 -3.96 -0.46 -11.82
C VAL A 142 -4.66 -1.24 -10.69
N TYR A 143 -4.91 -0.62 -9.54
CA TYR A 143 -5.52 -1.22 -8.35
C TYR A 143 -7.02 -0.97 -8.24
N THR A 144 -7.53 0.03 -8.95
CA THR A 144 -8.97 0.30 -9.04
C THR A 144 -9.59 -0.59 -10.11
N ARG A 145 -10.29 -1.65 -9.68
CA ARG A 145 -11.16 -2.50 -10.53
C ARG A 145 -12.63 -2.17 -10.35
#